data_AF-A0A2K3JWQ9-F1
#
_entry.id   AF-A0A2K3JWQ9-F1
#
_cell.length_a   1.000
_cell.length_b   1.000
_cell.length_c   1.000
_cell.angle_alpha   90.00
_cell.angle_beta   90.00
_cell.angle_gamma   90.00
#
_symmetry.space_group_name_H-M   'P 1'
#
loop_
_entity.id
_entity.type
_entity.pdbx_description
1 polymer ?
#
loop_
_entity_poly.entity_id
_entity_poly.type
_entity_poly.pdbx_seq_one_letter_code
_entity_poly.pdbx_strand_id
1 'polypeptide(L)'
;VEWFIYFRFTTGFAGMFLLWPTITEQIQLKHNVHRDINYACPTAKTGLLGGGAFLSLDSSLFWLVALMLADNAREDYFEEQEENKGE
;
A
#
# COMPACT_ATOMS: atom_id res chain seq x y z
N VAL A 1 -13.61 -14.56 -15.15
CA VAL A 1 -13.38 -13.22 -15.79
C VAL A 1 -13.83 -12.09 -14.87
N GLU A 2 -15.02 -12.17 -14.27
CA GLU A 2 -15.55 -11.12 -13.38
C GLU A 2 -14.63 -10.77 -12.19
N TRP A 3 -14.12 -11.80 -11.49
CA TRP A 3 -13.17 -11.63 -10.38
C TRP A 3 -11.87 -10.92 -10.77
N PHE A 4 -11.43 -11.11 -12.01
CA PHE A 4 -10.20 -10.50 -12.51
C PHE A 4 -10.35 -8.99 -12.70
N ILE A 5 -11.54 -8.55 -13.14
CA ILE A 5 -11.88 -7.14 -13.32
C ILE A 5 -11.97 -6.45 -11.95
N TYR A 6 -12.61 -7.10 -10.98
CA TYR A 6 -12.72 -6.59 -9.61
C TYR A 6 -11.34 -6.39 -8.96
N PHE A 7 -10.44 -7.36 -9.09
CA PHE A 7 -9.09 -7.27 -8.55
C PHE A 7 -8.26 -6.15 -9.22
N ARG A 8 -8.43 -5.95 -10.52
CA ARG A 8 -7.74 -4.87 -11.25
C ARG A 8 -8.21 -3.49 -10.80
N PHE A 9 -9.51 -3.34 -10.57
CA PHE A 9 -10.12 -2.07 -10.17
C PHE A 9 -9.69 -1.66 -8.75
N THR A 10 -9.73 -2.59 -7.81
CA THR A 10 -9.30 -2.38 -6.41
C THR A 10 -7.82 -2.03 -6.31
N THR A 11 -6.96 -2.70 -7.08
CA THR A 11 -5.52 -2.40 -7.16
C THR A 11 -5.26 -0.99 -7.71
N GLY A 12 -6.01 -0.57 -8.74
CA GLY A 12 -5.92 0.79 -9.28
C GLY A 12 -6.34 1.86 -8.27
N PHE A 13 -7.42 1.60 -7.54
CA PHE A 13 -7.88 2.47 -6.45
C PHE A 13 -6.86 2.57 -5.32
N ALA A 14 -6.30 1.45 -4.88
CA ALA A 14 -5.24 1.44 -3.87
C ALA A 14 -4.01 2.25 -4.33
N GLY A 15 -3.56 2.06 -5.57
CA GLY A 15 -2.47 2.83 -6.16
C GLY A 15 -2.78 4.33 -6.23
N MET A 16 -4.01 4.71 -6.57
CA MET A 16 -4.45 6.10 -6.62
C MET A 16 -4.48 6.76 -5.25
N PHE A 17 -5.00 6.07 -4.22
CA PHE A 17 -5.01 6.56 -2.84
C PHE A 17 -3.60 6.66 -2.23
N LEU A 18 -2.65 5.85 -2.69
CA LEU A 18 -1.23 5.94 -2.32
C LEU A 18 -0.49 7.06 -3.07
N LEU A 19 -0.77 7.25 -4.36
CA LEU A 19 -0.14 8.27 -5.19
C LEU A 19 -0.64 9.69 -4.87
N TRP A 20 -1.91 9.84 -4.49
CA TRP A 20 -2.51 11.13 -4.16
C TRP A 20 -1.74 11.95 -3.10
N PRO A 21 -1.44 11.42 -1.90
CA PRO A 21 -0.66 12.16 -0.91
C PRO A 21 0.76 12.46 -1.40
N THR A 22 1.38 11.52 -2.12
CA THR A 22 2.73 11.65 -2.69
C THR A 22 2.82 12.80 -3.71
N ILE A 23 1.86 12.90 -4.64
CA ILE A 23 1.82 13.97 -5.66
C ILE A 23 1.53 15.32 -5.00
N THR A 24 0.59 15.36 -4.06
CA THR A 24 0.21 16.59 -3.37
C THR A 24 1.37 17.16 -2.57
N GLU A 25 2.16 16.29 -1.92
CA GLU A 25 3.39 16.65 -1.22
C GLU A 25 4.46 17.21 -2.18
N GLN A 26 4.69 16.58 -3.34
CA GLN A 26 5.64 17.09 -4.33
C GLN A 26 5.25 18.48 -4.85
N ILE A 27 3.96 18.73 -5.05
CA ILE A 27 3.45 20.04 -5.46
C ILE A 27 3.67 21.08 -4.36
N GLN A 28 3.40 20.75 -3.10
CA GLN A 28 3.64 21.65 -1.96
C GLN A 28 5.13 21.95 -1.76
N LEU A 29 6.01 20.95 -1.90
CA LEU A 29 7.47 21.14 -1.83
C LEU A 29 8.00 22.03 -2.96
N LYS A 30 7.52 21.83 -4.20
CA LYS A 30 7.89 22.69 -5.33
C LYS A 30 7.39 24.13 -5.17
N HIS A 31 6.23 24.31 -4.54
CA HIS A 31 5.66 25.63 -4.27
C HIS A 31 6.25 26.30 -3.01
N ASN A 32 6.97 25.55 -2.15
CA ASN A 32 7.73 26.05 -0.99
C ASN A 32 9.24 26.17 -1.25
N VAL A 33 9.67 26.48 -2.48
CA VAL A 33 11.00 27.05 -2.71
C VAL A 33 10.99 28.49 -2.18
N HIS A 34 11.59 28.67 -1.00
CA HIS A 34 11.53 29.89 -0.22
C HIS A 34 12.14 31.07 -0.97
N ARG A 35 11.35 32.13 -1.18
CA ARG A 35 11.84 33.47 -1.52
C ARG A 35 11.95 34.38 -0.29
N ASP A 36 11.87 33.85 0.94
CA ASP A 36 11.90 34.66 2.14
C ASP A 36 12.58 33.96 3.34
N ILE A 37 13.41 34.71 4.05
CA ILE A 37 14.32 34.30 5.13
C ILE A 37 13.62 34.31 6.51
N ASN A 38 12.42 34.87 6.62
CA ASN A 38 11.64 34.95 7.87
C ASN A 38 10.51 33.91 8.01
N TYR A 39 10.48 32.88 7.16
CA TYR A 39 9.39 31.89 7.22
C TYR A 39 9.59 30.92 8.39
N ALA A 40 8.74 31.03 9.41
CA ALA A 40 8.68 30.08 10.52
C ALA A 40 8.49 28.66 9.97
N CYS A 41 9.52 27.83 10.14
CA CYS A 41 9.63 26.48 9.59
C CYS A 41 8.38 25.63 9.89
N PRO A 42 7.51 25.33 8.91
CA PRO A 42 6.35 24.47 9.12
C PRO A 42 6.73 22.99 9.14
N THR A 43 7.96 22.66 8.76
CA THR A 43 8.44 21.27 8.60
C THR A 43 8.45 20.48 9.90
N ALA A 44 8.47 21.14 11.06
CA ALA A 44 8.35 20.48 12.36
C ALA A 44 6.90 20.13 12.76
N LYS A 45 5.89 20.63 12.04
CA LYS A 45 4.47 20.46 12.41
C LYS A 45 3.73 19.38 11.62
N THR A 46 4.33 18.85 10.56
CA THR A 46 3.69 17.83 9.73
C THR A 46 4.51 16.55 9.78
N GLY A 47 3.97 15.52 10.44
CA GLY A 47 4.50 14.15 10.47
C GLY A 47 4.40 13.44 9.10
N LEU A 48 4.71 14.14 8.02
CA LEU A 48 4.53 13.72 6.63
C LEU A 48 5.54 12.63 6.23
N LEU A 49 6.80 12.76 6.66
CA LEU A 49 7.80 11.68 6.57
C LEU A 49 7.39 10.45 7.39
N GLY A 50 6.70 10.66 8.53
CA GLY A 50 6.16 9.57 9.33
C GLY A 50 4.98 8.86 8.66
N GLY A 51 4.09 9.62 8.00
CA GLY A 51 2.93 9.08 7.28
C GLY A 51 3.31 8.25 6.06
N GLY A 52 4.30 8.70 5.28
CA GLY A 52 4.83 7.93 4.14
C GLY A 52 5.50 6.62 4.57
N ALA A 53 6.29 6.66 5.64
CA ALA A 53 6.89 5.47 6.23
C ALA A 53 5.84 4.50 6.78
N PHE A 54 4.78 5.01 7.41
CA PHE A 54 3.69 4.21 7.96
C PHE A 54 2.84 3.54 6.87
N LEU A 55 2.54 4.26 5.78
CA LEU A 55 1.86 3.68 4.61
C LEU A 55 2.70 2.61 3.89
N SER A 56 4.01 2.82 3.77
CA SER A 56 4.92 1.81 3.22
C SER A 56 4.98 0.56 4.09
N LEU A 57 4.96 0.72 5.42
CA LEU A 57 4.89 -0.38 6.37
C LEU A 57 3.56 -1.13 6.27
N ASP A 58 2.44 -0.41 6.23
CA ASP A 58 1.08 -0.97 6.12
C ASP A 58 0.90 -1.79 4.83
N SER A 59 1.32 -1.25 3.68
CA SER A 59 1.29 -1.95 2.40
C SER A 59 2.16 -3.21 2.39
N SER A 60 3.35 -3.14 3.00
CA SER A 60 4.25 -4.30 3.11
C SER A 60 3.67 -5.38 4.03
N LEU A 61 3.01 -4.99 5.12
CA LEU A 61 2.36 -5.91 6.05
C LEU A 61 1.14 -6.57 5.41
N PHE A 62 0.31 -5.81 4.70
CA PHE A 62 -0.81 -6.35 3.92
C PHE A 62 -0.34 -7.35 2.87
N TRP A 63 0.74 -7.02 2.14
CA TRP A 63 1.34 -7.92 1.16
C TRP A 63 1.85 -9.24 1.79
N LEU A 64 2.56 -9.15 2.92
CA LEU A 64 3.05 -10.33 3.63
C LEU A 64 1.92 -11.21 4.18
N VAL A 65 0.86 -10.59 4.72
CA VAL A 65 -0.33 -11.32 5.20
C VAL A 65 -1.04 -12.03 4.04
N ALA A 66 -1.18 -11.38 2.89
CA ALA A 66 -1.76 -11.99 1.70
C ALA A 66 -0.95 -13.20 1.22
N LEU A 67 0.39 -13.13 1.26
CA LEU A 67 1.26 -14.26 0.93
C LEU A 67 1.11 -15.42 1.92
N MET A 68 1.05 -15.15 3.22
CA MET A 68 0.82 -16.18 4.24
C MET A 68 -0.52 -16.88 4.05
N LEU A 69 -1.59 -16.12 3.80
CA LEU A 69 -2.92 -16.69 3.56
C LEU A 69 -2.96 -17.51 2.27
N ALA A 70 -2.31 -17.04 1.22
CA ALA A 70 -2.23 -17.77 -0.05
C ALA A 70 -1.45 -19.08 0.08
N ASP A 71 -0.41 -19.11 0.92
CA ASP A 71 0.37 -20.32 1.18
C ASP A 71 -0.44 -21.35 1.98
N ASN A 72 -1.07 -20.91 3.09
CA ASN A 72 -1.96 -21.78 3.88
C ASN A 72 -3.14 -22.31 3.05
N ALA A 73 -3.80 -21.46 2.28
CA ALA A 73 -4.93 -21.87 1.44
C ALA A 73 -4.50 -22.83 0.32
N ARG A 74 -3.25 -22.75 -0.14
CA ARG A 74 -2.71 -23.67 -1.13
C ARG A 74 -2.40 -25.03 -0.50
N GLU A 75 -1.84 -25.03 0.69
CA GLU A 75 -1.53 -26.25 1.44
C GLU A 75 -2.79 -27.04 1.78
N ASP A 76 -3.83 -26.39 2.34
CA ASP A 76 -5.14 -27.00 2.59
C ASP A 76 -5.72 -27.65 1.31
N TYR A 77 -5.60 -26.96 0.17
CA TYR A 77 -6.11 -27.46 -1.11
C TYR A 77 -5.37 -28.71 -1.63
N PHE A 78 -4.08 -28.84 -1.31
CA PHE A 78 -3.29 -30.01 -1.66
C PHE A 78 -3.50 -31.16 -0.68
N GLU A 79 -3.63 -30.87 0.61
CA GLU A 79 -3.94 -31.86 1.65
C GLU A 79 -5.31 -32.52 1.39
N GLU A 80 -6.35 -31.75 1.07
CA GLU A 80 -7.67 -32.27 0.68
C GLU A 80 -7.62 -33.14 -0.60
N GLN A 81 -6.72 -32.83 -1.54
CA GLN A 81 -6.54 -33.63 -2.75
C GLN A 81 -5.79 -34.95 -2.53
N GLU A 82 -4.88 -34.98 -1.56
CA GLU A 82 -4.15 -36.19 -1.20
C GLU A 82 -5.05 -37.16 -0.41
N GLU A 83 -5.88 -36.68 0.51
CA GLU A 83 -6.90 -37.50 1.19
C GLU A 83 -7.90 -38.12 0.19
N ASN A 84 -8.42 -37.35 -0.78
CA ASN A 84 -9.37 -37.85 -1.78
C ASN A 84 -8.78 -38.86 -2.79
N LYS A 85 -7.46 -38.96 -2.93
CA LYS A 85 -6.80 -39.94 -3.81
C LYS A 85 -6.49 -41.26 -3.11
N GLY A 86 -6.62 -41.32 -1.79
CA GLY A 86 -6.38 -42.50 -0.96
C GLY A 86 -7.59 -43.41 -0.76
N GLU A 87 -8.80 -42.98 -1.13
CA GLU A 87 -10.03 -43.80 -1.18
C GLU A 87 -10.29 -44.41 -2.58
#